data_AF-A0A2A6E0U7-F1
#
_entry.id   AF-A0A2A6E0U7-F1
#
_cell.length_a   1.000
_cell.length_b   1.000
_cell.length_c   1.000
_cell.angle_alpha   90.00
_cell.angle_beta   90.00
_cell.angle_gamma   90.00
#
_symmetry.space_group_name_H-M   'P 1'
#
loop_
_entity.id
_entity.type
_entity.pdbx_description
1 polymer ?
#
loop_
_entity_poly.entity_id
_entity_poly.type
_entity_poly.pdbx_seq_one_letter_code
_entity_poly.pdbx_strand_id
1 'polypeptide(L)'
;MKGIVKGLGVTLRGIAGKKVTYRYPDAPIRMPDRFRGIQHVIPEKCIVCFQCQRICPTECITLTGKPNPDPEKKGKVLDTFDINFELCILCDLCTEVCPTEAIVMTGNFELAAYSRDELFKDLRWLHDNDTNVRQENHPAGAAPRGGAAKG
;
A
#
# COMPACT_ATOMS: atom_id res chain seq x y z
N MET A 1 -44.02 -17.60 -28.13
CA MET A 1 -42.83 -18.43 -28.42
C MET A 1 -41.61 -17.65 -28.95
N LYS A 2 -41.77 -16.62 -29.79
CA LYS A 2 -40.64 -15.81 -30.34
C LYS A 2 -39.67 -15.24 -29.29
N GLY A 3 -40.15 -14.85 -28.11
CA GLY A 3 -39.30 -14.34 -27.02
C GLY A 3 -38.34 -15.39 -26.45
N ILE A 4 -38.80 -16.65 -26.29
CA ILE A 4 -37.97 -17.75 -25.77
C ILE A 4 -36.84 -18.06 -26.74
N VAL A 5 -37.15 -18.16 -28.03
CA VAL A 5 -36.15 -18.42 -29.08
C VAL A 5 -35.11 -17.30 -29.14
N LYS A 6 -35.55 -16.03 -29.05
CA LYS A 6 -34.63 -14.87 -29.01
C LYS A 6 -33.73 -14.91 -27.77
N GLY A 7 -34.26 -15.28 -26.61
CA GLY A 7 -33.50 -15.43 -25.37
C GLY A 7 -32.44 -16.54 -25.46
N LEU A 8 -32.84 -17.72 -25.93
CA LEU A 8 -31.91 -18.84 -26.16
C LEU A 8 -30.81 -18.47 -27.17
N GLY A 9 -31.14 -17.70 -28.21
CA GLY A 9 -30.16 -17.19 -29.17
C GLY A 9 -29.14 -16.21 -28.58
N VAL A 10 -29.48 -15.49 -27.51
CA VAL A 10 -28.49 -14.69 -26.74
C VAL A 10 -27.58 -15.62 -25.93
N THR A 11 -28.16 -16.61 -25.24
CA THR A 11 -27.39 -17.60 -24.46
C THR A 11 -26.40 -18.38 -25.33
N LEU A 12 -26.82 -18.87 -26.50
CA LEU A 12 -25.96 -19.59 -27.43
C LEU A 12 -24.77 -18.74 -27.90
N ARG A 13 -24.98 -17.44 -28.16
CA ARG A 13 -23.88 -16.52 -28.47
C ARG A 13 -22.91 -16.35 -27.30
N GLY A 14 -23.40 -16.30 -26.06
CA GLY A 14 -22.56 -16.25 -24.86
C GLY A 14 -21.72 -17.51 -24.64
N ILE A 15 -22.25 -18.69 -24.99
CA ILE A 15 -21.51 -19.96 -24.91
C ILE A 15 -20.30 -19.94 -25.84
N ALA A 16 -20.52 -19.56 -27.11
CA ALA A 16 -19.46 -19.50 -28.13
C ALA A 16 -18.48 -18.31 -27.94
N GLY A 17 -18.86 -17.30 -27.14
CA GLY A 17 -18.02 -16.15 -26.87
C GLY A 17 -16.77 -16.46 -26.01
N LYS A 18 -15.71 -15.67 -26.22
CA LYS A 18 -14.47 -15.70 -25.43
C LYS A 18 -14.77 -15.43 -23.95
N LYS A 19 -14.18 -16.22 -23.05
CA LYS A 19 -14.32 -16.04 -21.60
C LYS A 19 -13.44 -14.88 -21.12
N VAL A 20 -14.00 -14.05 -20.25
CA VAL A 20 -13.34 -12.88 -19.63
C VAL A 20 -12.74 -13.21 -18.25
N THR A 21 -12.51 -14.50 -17.98
CA THR A 21 -12.04 -15.02 -16.69
C THR A 21 -10.52 -14.95 -16.57
N TYR A 22 -10.02 -14.67 -15.36
CA TYR A 22 -8.60 -14.82 -15.01
C TYR A 22 -8.34 -16.21 -14.43
N ARG A 23 -7.15 -16.78 -14.69
CA ARG A 23 -6.70 -18.05 -14.09
C ARG A 23 -5.96 -17.78 -12.78
N TYR A 24 -6.66 -17.32 -11.76
CA TYR A 24 -6.06 -17.12 -10.44
C TYR A 24 -5.92 -18.47 -9.71
N PRO A 25 -4.78 -18.78 -9.05
CA PRO A 25 -3.58 -17.93 -8.87
C PRO A 25 -2.50 -18.06 -9.96
N ASP A 26 -2.63 -18.99 -10.92
CA ASP A 26 -1.61 -19.28 -11.96
C ASP A 26 -1.19 -18.05 -12.80
N ALA A 27 -2.10 -17.10 -13.00
CA ALA A 27 -1.88 -15.87 -13.76
C ALA A 27 -2.08 -14.65 -12.84
N PRO A 28 -1.02 -13.86 -12.57
CA PRO A 28 -1.11 -12.72 -11.66
C PRO A 28 -1.95 -11.60 -12.25
N ILE A 29 -2.75 -10.95 -11.39
CA ILE A 29 -3.51 -9.75 -11.75
C ILE A 29 -2.59 -8.55 -11.56
N ARG A 30 -2.29 -7.83 -12.66
CA ARG A 30 -1.53 -6.57 -12.57
C ARG A 30 -2.46 -5.44 -12.17
N MET A 31 -2.21 -4.87 -10.99
CA MET A 31 -2.94 -3.70 -10.53
C MET A 31 -2.38 -2.43 -11.20
N PRO A 32 -3.22 -1.39 -11.40
CA PRO A 32 -2.75 -0.09 -11.87
C PRO A 32 -1.80 0.55 -10.84
N ASP A 33 -0.93 1.46 -11.29
CA ASP A 33 0.10 2.08 -10.42
C ASP A 33 -0.47 2.74 -9.15
N ARG A 34 -1.60 3.44 -9.29
CA ARG A 34 -2.30 4.11 -8.18
C ARG A 34 -3.24 3.19 -7.38
N PHE A 35 -3.10 1.88 -7.53
CA PHE A 35 -3.82 0.93 -6.68
C PHE A 35 -3.47 1.17 -5.20
N ARG A 36 -4.46 0.93 -4.33
CA ARG A 36 -4.30 1.08 -2.89
C ARG A 36 -4.15 -0.30 -2.25
N GLY A 37 -2.93 -0.81 -2.28
CA GLY A 37 -2.57 -2.10 -1.69
C GLY A 37 -1.86 -1.96 -0.34
N ILE A 38 -1.04 -2.95 -0.06
CA ILE A 38 -0.28 -3.07 1.18
C ILE A 38 0.89 -2.07 1.19
N GLN A 39 1.19 -1.49 2.34
CA GLN A 39 2.26 -0.51 2.49
C GLN A 39 3.65 -1.17 2.40
N HIS A 40 4.58 -0.47 1.76
CA HIS A 40 6.01 -0.73 1.80
C HIS A 40 6.69 0.41 2.56
N VAL A 41 7.56 0.09 3.50
CA VAL A 41 8.29 1.08 4.31
C VAL A 41 9.78 1.01 3.98
N ILE A 42 10.39 2.18 3.71
CA ILE A 42 11.81 2.37 3.43
C ILE A 42 12.42 3.08 4.66
N PRO A 43 12.97 2.34 5.64
CA PRO A 43 13.46 2.90 6.90
C PRO A 43 14.45 4.05 6.71
N GLU A 44 15.31 3.97 5.69
CA GLU A 44 16.39 4.92 5.40
C GLU A 44 15.87 6.29 4.99
N LYS A 45 14.64 6.36 4.44
CA LYS A 45 13.97 7.61 4.07
C LYS A 45 13.19 8.21 5.24
N CYS A 46 12.88 7.44 6.29
CA CYS A 46 12.03 7.90 7.37
C CYS A 46 12.80 8.82 8.33
N ILE A 47 12.29 10.04 8.52
CA ILE A 47 12.84 11.05 9.43
C ILE A 47 12.13 11.10 10.79
N VAL A 48 11.28 10.10 11.09
CA VAL A 48 10.53 10.00 12.36
C VAL A 48 9.69 11.26 12.66
N CYS A 49 9.02 11.83 11.65
CA CYS A 49 8.19 13.03 11.80
C CYS A 49 6.79 12.76 12.39
N PHE A 50 6.39 11.48 12.52
CA PHE A 50 5.09 11.02 13.01
C PHE A 50 3.85 11.48 12.19
N GLN A 51 4.03 12.06 10.99
CA GLN A 51 2.89 12.55 10.20
C GLN A 51 1.97 11.42 9.73
N CYS A 52 2.53 10.30 9.25
CA CYS A 52 1.76 9.13 8.84
C CYS A 52 0.93 8.53 9.98
N GLN A 53 1.49 8.50 11.19
CA GLN A 53 0.79 8.06 12.40
C GLN A 53 -0.35 9.02 12.76
N ARG A 54 -0.09 10.34 12.78
CA ARG A 54 -1.09 11.35 13.16
C ARG A 54 -2.23 11.50 12.17
N ILE A 55 -1.98 11.31 10.87
CA ILE A 55 -3.03 11.43 9.84
C ILE A 55 -3.90 10.17 9.75
N CYS A 56 -3.45 9.04 10.32
CA CYS A 56 -4.13 7.76 10.19
C CYS A 56 -5.52 7.84 10.86
N PRO A 57 -6.63 7.70 10.10
CA PRO A 57 -7.97 7.89 10.65
C PRO A 57 -8.40 6.78 11.61
N THR A 58 -7.70 5.64 11.59
CA THR A 58 -7.97 4.49 12.48
C THR A 58 -6.88 4.26 13.51
N GLU A 59 -5.88 5.15 13.57
CA GLU A 59 -4.76 5.07 14.52
C GLU A 59 -4.01 3.72 14.48
N CYS A 60 -4.03 3.02 13.34
CA CYS A 60 -3.47 1.68 13.19
C CYS A 60 -1.94 1.64 13.04
N ILE A 61 -1.28 2.79 12.97
CA ILE A 61 0.17 2.93 12.78
C ILE A 61 0.81 3.33 14.10
N THR A 62 1.82 2.57 14.52
CA THR A 62 2.68 2.94 15.67
C THR A 62 4.13 2.95 15.22
N LEU A 63 4.88 3.98 15.57
CA LEU A 63 6.32 4.02 15.27
C LEU A 63 7.12 4.65 16.41
N THR A 64 8.39 4.30 16.47
CA THR A 64 9.36 4.90 17.40
C THR A 64 10.65 5.26 16.67
N GLY A 65 11.46 6.11 17.27
CA GLY A 65 12.75 6.47 16.71
C GLY A 65 13.83 6.55 17.77
N LYS A 66 15.03 6.17 17.37
CA LYS A 66 16.25 6.18 18.20
C LYS A 66 17.23 7.25 17.72
N PRO A 67 18.20 7.67 18.55
CA PRO A 67 19.27 8.54 18.11
C PRO A 67 19.97 7.98 16.87
N ASN A 68 20.42 8.87 15.98
CA ASN A 68 21.22 8.44 14.83
C ASN A 68 22.48 7.70 15.31
N PRO A 69 22.80 6.50 14.77
CA PRO A 69 24.03 5.79 15.14
C PRO A 69 25.30 6.52 14.72
N ASP A 70 25.22 7.42 13.74
CA ASP A 70 26.31 8.31 13.34
C ASP A 70 26.33 9.55 14.26
N PRO A 71 27.34 9.71 15.14
CA PRO A 71 27.40 10.81 16.10
C PRO A 71 27.46 12.20 15.46
N GLU A 72 27.94 12.29 14.22
CA GLU A 72 28.04 13.54 13.47
C GLU A 72 26.68 13.97 12.88
N LYS A 73 25.74 13.02 12.72
CA LYS A 73 24.40 13.29 12.18
C LYS A 73 23.41 13.58 13.30
N LYS A 74 22.93 14.82 13.38
CA LYS A 74 21.84 15.20 14.27
C LYS A 74 20.51 14.59 13.81
N GLY A 75 19.67 14.15 14.74
CA GLY A 75 18.31 13.67 14.47
C GLY A 75 18.03 12.25 14.97
N LYS A 76 16.86 11.73 14.60
CA LYS A 76 16.44 10.36 14.89
C LYS A 76 16.40 9.52 13.62
N VAL A 77 16.65 8.23 13.77
CA VAL A 77 16.36 7.21 12.75
C VAL A 77 15.22 6.33 13.22
N LEU A 78 14.49 5.72 12.28
CA LEU A 78 13.40 4.82 12.58
C LEU A 78 13.90 3.63 13.41
N ASP A 79 13.16 3.28 14.47
CA ASP A 79 13.48 2.12 15.31
C ASP A 79 12.44 1.01 15.14
N THR A 80 11.17 1.34 15.37
CA THR A 80 10.03 0.45 15.08
C THR A 80 9.01 1.16 14.21
N PHE A 81 8.27 0.38 13.41
CA PHE A 81 7.14 0.85 12.62
C PHE A 81 6.20 -0.32 12.41
N ASP A 82 5.01 -0.24 12.99
CA ASP A 82 4.05 -1.33 12.98
C ASP A 82 2.71 -0.84 12.42
N ILE A 83 2.05 -1.69 11.64
CA ILE A 83 0.70 -1.47 11.11
C ILE A 83 -0.21 -2.61 11.54
N ASN A 84 -1.32 -2.28 12.19
CA ASN A 84 -2.40 -3.24 12.44
C ASN A 84 -3.40 -3.23 11.27
N PHE A 85 -3.35 -4.27 10.44
CA PHE A 85 -4.24 -4.41 9.28
C PHE A 85 -5.66 -4.85 9.60
N GLU A 86 -5.97 -5.21 10.85
CA GLU A 86 -7.37 -5.35 11.29
C GLU A 86 -8.10 -3.99 11.29
N LEU A 87 -7.35 -2.90 11.46
CA LEU A 87 -7.85 -1.54 11.58
C LEU A 87 -7.55 -0.68 10.35
N CYS A 88 -6.54 -1.04 9.56
CA CYS A 88 -6.15 -0.27 8.39
C CYS A 88 -7.25 -0.31 7.32
N ILE A 89 -7.69 0.87 6.87
CA ILE A 89 -8.72 1.00 5.82
C ILE A 89 -8.12 1.24 4.42
N LEU A 90 -6.79 1.08 4.26
CA LEU A 90 -6.07 1.22 3.00
C LEU A 90 -6.39 2.55 2.24
N CYS A 91 -6.52 3.65 2.98
CA CYS A 91 -6.98 4.93 2.45
C CYS A 91 -5.91 5.79 1.75
N ASP A 92 -4.63 5.44 1.87
CA ASP A 92 -3.47 6.11 1.23
C ASP A 92 -3.00 7.42 1.89
N LEU A 93 -3.69 7.92 2.91
CA LEU A 93 -3.32 9.18 3.59
C LEU A 93 -1.90 9.16 4.20
N CYS A 94 -1.44 8.00 4.66
CA CYS A 94 -0.09 7.85 5.22
C CYS A 94 1.02 8.02 4.18
N THR A 95 0.78 7.63 2.92
CA THR A 95 1.75 7.80 1.83
C THR A 95 1.71 9.24 1.34
N GLU A 96 0.51 9.82 1.20
CA GLU A 96 0.34 11.19 0.75
C GLU A 96 1.00 12.16 1.73
N VAL A 97 0.82 11.98 3.04
CA VAL A 97 1.40 12.92 4.02
C VAL A 97 2.92 12.77 4.16
N CYS A 98 3.50 11.65 3.72
CA CYS A 98 4.92 11.36 3.98
C CYS A 98 5.83 12.30 3.16
N PRO A 99 6.60 13.18 3.81
CA PRO A 99 7.36 14.22 3.09
C PRO A 99 8.61 13.67 2.40
N THR A 100 9.06 12.49 2.80
CA THR A 100 10.26 11.82 2.28
C THR A 100 9.94 10.56 1.49
N GLU A 101 8.65 10.25 1.27
CA GLU A 101 8.19 9.02 0.61
C GLU A 101 8.80 7.75 1.23
N ALA A 102 8.90 7.75 2.56
CA ALA A 102 9.38 6.61 3.35
C ALA A 102 8.32 5.51 3.52
N ILE A 103 7.04 5.84 3.35
CA ILE A 103 5.95 4.88 3.31
C ILE A 103 5.19 5.07 2.00
N VAL A 104 5.05 4.00 1.24
CA VAL A 104 4.42 3.99 -0.09
C VAL A 104 3.48 2.80 -0.18
N MET A 105 2.56 2.80 -1.15
CA MET A 105 1.71 1.63 -1.40
C MET A 105 2.29 0.75 -2.49
N THR A 106 1.94 -0.53 -2.44
CA THR A 106 2.26 -1.52 -3.46
C THR A 106 0.99 -1.96 -4.20
N GLY A 107 1.19 -2.67 -5.31
CA GLY A 107 0.16 -3.44 -6.00
C GLY A 107 -0.24 -4.73 -5.28
N ASN A 108 0.41 -5.08 -4.16
CA ASN A 108 0.14 -6.31 -3.41
C ASN A 108 -1.16 -6.15 -2.61
N PHE A 109 -1.99 -7.20 -2.62
CA PHE A 109 -3.31 -7.20 -1.97
C PHE A 109 -3.64 -8.49 -1.21
N GLU A 110 -2.76 -9.49 -1.28
CA GLU A 110 -2.98 -10.82 -0.70
C GLU A 110 -2.62 -10.82 0.80
N LEU A 111 -3.51 -10.29 1.62
CA LEU A 111 -3.31 -10.10 3.06
C LEU A 111 -4.08 -11.12 3.94
N ALA A 112 -4.77 -12.08 3.34
CA ALA A 112 -5.55 -13.06 4.08
C ALA A 112 -4.65 -13.88 5.03
N ALA A 113 -5.09 -14.04 6.29
CA ALA A 113 -4.35 -14.72 7.34
C ALA A 113 -5.29 -15.63 8.15
N TYR A 114 -4.72 -16.60 8.88
CA TYR A 114 -5.49 -17.57 9.68
C TYR A 114 -5.73 -17.10 11.11
N SER A 115 -4.95 -16.13 11.59
CA SER A 115 -5.07 -15.55 12.92
C SER A 115 -5.03 -14.03 12.89
N ARG A 116 -5.53 -13.43 13.96
CA ARG A 116 -5.54 -11.98 14.19
C ARG A 116 -4.14 -11.40 14.34
N ASP A 117 -3.29 -12.11 15.07
CA ASP A 117 -1.91 -11.69 15.34
C ASP A 117 -1.09 -11.58 14.03
N GLU A 118 -1.38 -12.41 13.04
CA GLU A 118 -0.76 -12.33 11.72
C GLU A 118 -1.13 -11.05 10.95
N LEU A 119 -2.19 -10.31 11.32
CA LEU A 119 -2.55 -9.03 10.69
C LEU A 119 -1.79 -7.84 11.29
N PHE A 120 -1.02 -8.06 12.35
CA PHE A 120 -0.06 -7.09 12.85
C PHE A 120 1.27 -7.25 12.11
N LYS A 121 1.68 -6.21 11.37
CA LYS A 121 2.90 -6.25 10.55
C LYS A 121 3.92 -5.27 11.07
N ASP A 122 5.10 -5.80 11.37
CA ASP A 122 6.24 -5.03 11.85
C ASP A 122 7.02 -4.38 10.71
N LEU A 123 8.02 -3.58 11.09
CA LEU A 123 8.85 -2.85 10.13
C LEU A 123 9.54 -3.78 9.13
N ARG A 124 9.96 -4.96 9.59
CA ARG A 124 10.65 -5.93 8.72
C ARG A 124 9.70 -6.44 7.65
N TRP A 125 8.51 -6.90 8.02
CA TRP A 125 7.53 -7.39 7.08
C TRP A 125 7.11 -6.31 6.07
N LEU A 126 6.93 -5.07 6.55
CA LEU A 126 6.59 -3.93 5.70
C LEU A 126 7.73 -3.53 4.76
N HIS A 127 8.98 -3.66 5.21
CA HIS A 127 10.14 -3.41 4.36
C HIS A 127 10.28 -4.50 3.28
N ASP A 128 10.08 -5.76 3.65
CA ASP A 128 10.16 -6.91 2.73
C ASP A 128 9.00 -6.94 1.70
N ASN A 129 7.96 -6.11 1.87
CA ASN A 129 6.91 -5.88 0.87
C ASN A 129 7.39 -4.97 -0.28
N ASP A 130 8.55 -5.26 -0.88
CA ASP A 130 9.26 -4.39 -1.83
C ASP A 130 8.95 -4.68 -3.32
N THR A 131 7.93 -5.49 -3.60
CA THR A 131 7.50 -5.85 -4.95
C THR A 131 6.25 -5.08 -5.37
N ASN A 132 6.09 -4.86 -6.68
CA ASN A 132 4.97 -4.09 -7.24
C ASN A 132 4.80 -2.71 -6.60
N VAL A 133 5.89 -2.07 -6.18
CA VAL A 133 5.86 -0.76 -5.53
C VAL A 133 5.35 0.30 -6.50
N ARG A 134 4.45 1.16 -6.02
CA ARG A 134 3.94 2.30 -6.79
C ARG A 134 5.10 3.18 -7.26
N GLN A 135 5.07 3.54 -8.54
CA GLN A 135 6.08 4.39 -9.17
C GLN A 135 5.85 5.87 -8.86
N GLU A 136 4.60 6.33 -8.93
CA GLU A 136 4.23 7.72 -8.68
C GLU A 136 3.34 7.86 -7.45
N ASN A 137 3.90 8.27 -6.30
CA ASN A 137 3.11 8.59 -5.10
C ASN A 137 2.35 9.91 -5.25
N HIS A 138 2.83 10.81 -6.11
CA HIS A 138 2.33 12.16 -6.27
C HIS A 138 1.93 12.42 -7.72
N PRO A 139 0.83 13.16 -7.98
CA PRO A 139 0.51 13.56 -9.33
C PRO A 139 1.64 14.42 -9.91
N ALA A 140 2.00 14.17 -11.17
CA ALA A 140 2.98 14.96 -11.90
C ALA A 140 2.66 16.46 -11.80
N GLY A 141 3.62 17.25 -11.27
CA GLY A 141 3.46 18.69 -11.05
C GLY A 141 2.98 19.12 -9.67
N ALA A 142 2.80 18.19 -8.71
CA ALA A 142 2.56 18.56 -7.31
C ALA A 142 3.74 19.36 -6.74
N ALA A 143 3.45 20.42 -5.98
CA ALA A 143 4.48 21.21 -5.31
C ALA A 143 5.29 20.34 -4.34
N PRO A 144 6.62 20.54 -4.21
CA PRO A 144 7.42 19.83 -3.24
C PRO A 144 6.86 20.10 -1.83
N ARG A 145 6.46 19.03 -1.13
CA ARG A 145 5.92 19.16 0.23
C ARG A 145 7.06 19.56 1.16
N GLY A 146 6.81 20.55 2.00
CA GLY A 146 7.76 21.02 2.99
C GLY A 146 8.15 19.90 3.97
N GLY A 147 9.28 19.25 3.70
CA GLY A 147 10.14 18.70 4.74
C GLY A 147 11.02 19.82 5.27
N ALA A 148 11.42 19.75 6.54
CA ALA A 148 12.36 20.69 7.13
C ALA A 148 13.51 20.94 6.15
N ALA A 149 13.63 22.18 5.68
CA ALA A 149 14.76 22.61 4.89
C ALA A 149 16.01 22.21 5.68
N LYS A 150 16.95 21.53 5.02
CA LYS A 150 18.30 21.36 5.55
C LYS A 150 18.86 22.78 5.75
N GLY A 151 18.81 23.26 6.99
CA GLY A 151 19.60 24.39 7.46
C GLY A 151 20.99 23.93 7.86
#